data_AF-A0A815PNV3-F1
#
_entry.id   AF-A0A815PNV3-F1
#
_cell.length_a   1.000
_cell.length_b   1.000
_cell.length_c   1.000
_cell.angle_alpha   90.00
_cell.angle_beta   90.00
_cell.angle_gamma   90.00
#
_symmetry.space_group_name_H-M   'P 1'
#
loop_
_entity.id
_entity.type
_entity.pdbx_description
1 polymer ?
#
loop_
_entity_poly.entity_id
_entity_poly.type
_entity_poly.pdbx_seq_one_letter_code
_entity_poly.pdbx_strand_id
1 'polypeptide(L)'
;MPFSSILKQAVMVLLLHIFFIFLLCAPATGELTIGDTYSPNEALQWAEAVATRLVSCYYNASSGIWWNELAWQSGNTLESLANFLSIRNSSLKYVFNQTYTKTAWDVGGECFDDYQHWLLGWIQAYSVDPNINYLHRAADIYDIIVTRAWNATKCRGGIDWCPKNSYKNAITNELFLTSSMRLHPYATLLRKPPSYYLDWALKEWHWFEQTTMI
;
A
#
# COMPACT_ATOMS: atom_id res chain seq x y z
N MET A 1 15.72 -4.02 20.59
CA MET A 1 15.21 -3.03 19.61
C MET A 1 15.58 -3.49 18.20
N PRO A 2 14.67 -4.13 17.44
CA PRO A 2 14.93 -4.54 16.07
C PRO A 2 13.91 -3.93 15.07
N PHE A 3 13.57 -2.65 15.20
CA PHE A 3 12.67 -1.98 14.25
C PHE A 3 13.39 -1.50 12.96
N SER A 4 14.74 -1.53 12.92
CA SER A 4 15.52 -0.94 11.82
C SER A 4 15.83 -1.89 10.65
N SER A 5 15.68 -3.20 10.82
CA SER A 5 15.91 -4.19 9.75
C SER A 5 14.70 -4.37 8.84
N ILE A 6 13.50 -4.36 9.42
CA ILE A 6 12.22 -4.51 8.70
C ILE A 6 11.98 -3.30 7.77
N LEU A 7 12.34 -2.09 8.22
CA LEU A 7 12.26 -0.88 7.39
C LEU A 7 13.20 -0.93 6.17
N LYS A 8 14.34 -1.63 6.28
CA LYS A 8 15.30 -1.77 5.17
C LYS A 8 14.82 -2.75 4.11
N GLN A 9 14.11 -3.82 4.49
CA GLN A 9 13.52 -4.76 3.54
C GLN A 9 12.31 -4.16 2.82
N ALA A 10 11.47 -3.39 3.51
CA ALA A 10 10.37 -2.64 2.88
C ALA A 10 10.88 -1.60 1.86
N VAL A 11 11.98 -0.91 2.16
CA VAL A 11 12.63 0.03 1.23
C VAL A 11 13.27 -0.68 0.03
N MET A 12 13.78 -1.91 0.21
CA MET A 12 14.41 -2.67 -0.88
C MET A 12 13.39 -3.23 -1.89
N VAL A 13 12.19 -3.60 -1.45
CA VAL A 13 11.08 -4.00 -2.35
C VAL A 13 10.52 -2.79 -3.12
N LEU A 14 10.54 -1.60 -2.50
CA LEU A 14 10.18 -0.34 -3.14
C LEU A 14 11.16 0.07 -4.25
N LEU A 15 12.46 -0.22 -4.09
CA LEU A 15 13.50 0.12 -5.06
C LEU A 15 13.51 -0.79 -6.31
N LEU A 16 13.06 -2.04 -6.19
CA LEU A 16 13.04 -3.00 -7.31
C LEU A 16 11.93 -2.71 -8.34
N HIS A 17 10.85 -2.02 -7.96
CA HIS A 17 9.76 -1.68 -8.88
C HIS A 17 10.01 -0.38 -9.67
N ILE A 18 10.94 0.47 -9.23
CA ILE A 18 11.24 1.75 -9.89
C ILE A 18 12.05 1.54 -11.19
N PHE A 19 12.79 0.44 -11.32
CA PHE A 19 13.71 0.23 -12.44
C PHE A 19 13.03 -0.14 -13.78
N PHE A 20 11.79 -0.64 -13.76
CA PHE A 20 11.09 -1.06 -14.99
C PHE A 20 10.21 0.02 -15.64
N ILE A 21 10.08 1.21 -15.03
CA ILE A 21 9.16 2.28 -15.46
C ILE A 21 9.73 3.13 -16.64
N PHE A 22 10.99 2.91 -17.06
CA PHE A 22 11.71 3.90 -17.88
C PHE A 22 11.56 3.82 -19.41
N LEU A 23 11.08 2.71 -20.00
CA LEU A 23 11.36 2.44 -21.43
C LEU A 23 10.29 2.81 -22.48
N LEU A 24 9.08 3.27 -22.12
CA LEU A 24 7.99 3.41 -23.12
C LEU A 24 7.45 4.83 -23.38
N CYS A 25 7.99 5.87 -22.74
CA CYS A 25 7.42 7.21 -22.85
C CYS A 25 8.50 8.31 -22.94
N ALA A 26 9.38 8.34 -23.95
CA ALA A 26 10.42 9.37 -24.26
C ALA A 26 11.10 10.13 -23.08
N PRO A 27 12.41 10.06 -22.86
CA PRO A 27 13.05 10.50 -21.62
C PRO A 27 12.92 12.00 -21.36
N ALA A 28 12.69 12.39 -20.09
CA ALA A 28 13.24 13.64 -19.60
C ALA A 28 14.76 13.42 -19.50
N THR A 29 15.52 14.22 -20.23
CA THR A 29 16.98 14.10 -20.37
C THR A 29 17.70 14.34 -19.04
N GLY A 30 18.43 13.33 -18.58
CA GLY A 30 19.39 13.41 -17.50
C GLY A 30 19.91 12.01 -17.15
N GLU A 31 21.11 11.65 -17.64
CA GLU A 31 21.81 10.43 -17.22
C GLU A 31 22.29 10.59 -15.77
N LEU A 32 22.10 9.56 -14.95
CA LEU A 32 22.56 9.50 -13.55
C LEU A 32 23.94 8.81 -13.50
N THR A 33 24.93 9.46 -12.89
CA THR A 33 26.26 8.88 -12.64
C THR A 33 26.41 8.41 -11.20
N ILE A 34 27.12 7.29 -10.98
CA ILE A 34 27.43 6.78 -9.65
C ILE A 34 28.50 7.70 -9.03
N GLY A 35 28.12 8.54 -8.05
CA GLY A 35 29.05 9.41 -7.32
C GLY A 35 28.50 10.77 -6.89
N ASP A 36 27.32 11.16 -7.36
CA ASP A 36 26.78 12.50 -7.10
C ASP A 36 26.24 12.64 -5.66
N THR A 37 26.70 13.67 -4.95
CA THR A 37 26.11 14.12 -3.68
C THR A 37 24.96 15.07 -3.98
N TYR A 38 23.72 14.60 -3.82
CA TYR A 38 22.52 15.37 -4.12
C TYR A 38 22.14 16.32 -2.98
N SER A 39 21.81 17.56 -3.31
CA SER A 39 21.06 18.42 -2.39
C SER A 39 19.64 17.87 -2.20
N PRO A 40 19.02 18.00 -1.00
CA PRO A 40 17.65 17.52 -0.78
C PRO A 40 16.62 18.06 -1.79
N ASN A 41 16.85 19.25 -2.33
CA ASN A 41 16.00 19.86 -3.34
C ASN A 41 16.10 19.15 -4.70
N GLU A 42 17.26 18.62 -5.07
CA GLU A 42 17.43 17.85 -6.31
C GLU A 42 16.69 16.52 -6.21
N ALA A 43 16.84 15.78 -5.11
CA ALA A 43 16.14 14.52 -4.90
C ALA A 43 14.60 14.67 -4.99
N LEU A 44 14.05 15.75 -4.43
CA LEU A 44 12.61 16.04 -4.53
C LEU A 44 12.18 16.44 -5.95
N GLN A 45 13.04 17.12 -6.72
CA GLN A 45 12.75 17.42 -8.13
C GLN A 45 12.73 16.14 -8.98
N TRP A 46 13.67 15.22 -8.76
CA TRP A 46 13.67 13.92 -9.41
C TRP A 46 12.42 13.11 -9.06
N ALA A 47 12.03 13.09 -7.78
CA ALA A 47 10.82 12.41 -7.34
C ALA A 47 9.56 13.01 -8.00
N GLU A 48 9.46 14.35 -8.12
CA GLU A 48 8.37 15.01 -8.84
C GLU A 48 8.34 14.62 -10.32
N ALA A 49 9.49 14.60 -11.00
CA ALA A 49 9.57 14.22 -12.40
C ALA A 49 9.14 12.74 -12.61
N VAL A 50 9.58 11.84 -11.73
CA VAL A 50 9.18 10.43 -11.75
C VAL A 50 7.69 10.27 -11.48
N ALA A 51 7.14 10.93 -10.45
CA ALA A 51 5.71 10.88 -10.14
C ALA A 51 4.86 11.44 -11.29
N THR A 52 5.30 12.55 -11.89
CA THR A 52 4.63 13.16 -13.05
C THR A 52 4.59 12.20 -14.23
N ARG A 53 5.71 11.52 -14.52
CA ARG A 53 5.81 10.56 -15.62
C ARG A 53 5.01 9.28 -15.34
N LEU A 54 5.05 8.79 -14.10
CA LEU A 54 4.24 7.67 -13.64
C LEU A 54 2.75 7.93 -13.91
N VAL A 55 2.27 9.13 -13.58
CA VAL A 55 0.87 9.51 -13.82
C VAL A 55 0.61 9.78 -15.31
N SER A 56 1.43 10.59 -15.99
CA SER A 56 1.14 11.02 -17.36
C SER A 56 1.24 9.91 -18.41
N CYS A 57 2.12 8.93 -18.21
CA CYS A 57 2.37 7.87 -19.20
C CYS A 57 1.63 6.57 -18.91
N TYR A 58 1.36 6.27 -17.64
CA TYR A 58 0.89 4.94 -17.24
C TYR A 58 -0.47 4.97 -16.54
N TYR A 59 -0.89 6.07 -15.92
CA TYR A 59 -2.19 6.10 -15.25
C TYR A 59 -3.34 6.10 -16.26
N ASN A 60 -4.21 5.08 -16.19
CA ASN A 60 -5.40 5.02 -17.02
C ASN A 60 -6.58 5.69 -16.31
N ALA A 61 -6.91 6.90 -16.75
CA ALA A 61 -8.00 7.69 -16.21
C ALA A 61 -9.39 7.02 -16.31
N SER A 62 -9.59 6.12 -17.27
CA SER A 62 -10.87 5.44 -17.47
C SER A 62 -11.09 4.31 -16.46
N SER A 63 -10.03 3.62 -16.03
CA SER A 63 -10.11 2.50 -15.08
C SER A 63 -9.61 2.84 -13.67
N GLY A 64 -8.86 3.93 -13.49
CA GLY A 64 -8.28 4.31 -12.20
C GLY A 64 -7.08 3.48 -11.77
N ILE A 65 -6.51 2.67 -12.66
CA ILE A 65 -5.33 1.81 -12.42
C ILE A 65 -4.23 2.15 -13.42
N TRP A 66 -2.97 1.81 -13.13
CA TRP A 66 -1.89 2.05 -14.08
C TRP A 66 -1.79 0.91 -15.11
N TRP A 67 -1.36 1.24 -16.32
CA TRP A 67 -1.09 0.28 -17.39
C TRP A 67 0.21 -0.48 -17.14
N ASN A 68 0.31 -1.66 -17.78
CA ASN A 68 1.46 -2.57 -17.69
C ASN A 68 1.71 -3.13 -16.28
N GLU A 69 0.70 -3.11 -15.41
CA GLU A 69 0.74 -3.72 -14.10
C GLU A 69 -0.58 -4.47 -13.79
N LEU A 70 -0.52 -5.39 -12.85
CA LEU A 70 -1.68 -6.09 -12.31
C LEU A 70 -2.46 -5.16 -11.38
N ALA A 71 -3.76 -5.40 -11.24
CA ALA A 71 -4.62 -4.53 -10.45
C ALA A 71 -4.17 -4.35 -8.99
N TRP A 72 -3.60 -5.37 -8.34
CA TRP A 72 -3.04 -5.24 -6.99
C TRP A 72 -1.79 -4.35 -6.93
N GLN A 73 -0.98 -4.32 -8.00
CA GLN A 73 0.23 -3.50 -8.07
C GLN A 73 -0.14 -2.01 -8.04
N SER A 74 -1.28 -1.63 -8.63
CA SER A 74 -1.82 -0.28 -8.54
C SER A 74 -2.08 0.20 -7.11
N GLY A 75 -2.37 -0.71 -6.17
CA GLY A 75 -2.47 -0.37 -4.74
C GLY A 75 -1.13 0.12 -4.18
N ASN A 76 -0.03 -0.56 -4.52
CA ASN A 76 1.33 -0.14 -4.14
C ASN A 76 1.75 1.15 -4.85
N THR A 77 1.38 1.31 -6.12
CA THR A 77 1.63 2.53 -6.90
C THR A 77 0.89 3.72 -6.28
N LEU A 78 -0.37 3.55 -5.86
CA LEU A 78 -1.15 4.54 -5.13
C LEU A 78 -0.50 4.91 -3.79
N GLU A 79 -0.09 3.93 -2.99
CA GLU A 79 0.60 4.16 -1.72
C GLU A 79 1.90 4.94 -1.92
N SER A 80 2.70 4.56 -2.93
CA SER A 80 3.97 5.21 -3.25
C SER A 80 3.77 6.67 -3.67
N LEU A 81 2.77 6.94 -4.51
CA LEU A 81 2.39 8.31 -4.88
C LEU A 81 1.93 9.10 -3.65
N ALA A 82 1.16 8.49 -2.75
CA ALA A 82 0.73 9.14 -1.52
C ALA A 82 1.88 9.41 -0.54
N ASN A 83 2.84 8.50 -0.41
CA ASN A 83 4.06 8.75 0.36
C ASN A 83 4.84 9.95 -0.19
N PHE A 84 5.02 10.04 -1.51
CA PHE A 84 5.63 11.22 -2.14
C PHE A 84 4.85 12.51 -1.86
N LEU A 85 3.53 12.49 -2.03
CA LEU A 85 2.67 13.66 -1.82
C LEU A 85 2.54 14.08 -0.34
N SER A 86 2.95 13.23 0.61
CA SER A 86 3.02 13.58 2.04
C SER A 86 4.17 14.56 2.36
N ILE A 87 5.23 14.54 1.57
CA ILE A 87 6.40 15.41 1.74
C ILE A 87 6.51 16.50 0.67
N ARG A 88 5.67 16.43 -0.37
CA ARG A 88 5.68 17.36 -1.50
C ARG A 88 4.26 17.77 -1.90
N ASN A 89 3.98 19.07 -1.88
CA ASN A 89 2.72 19.56 -2.44
C ASN A 89 2.80 19.60 -3.97
N SER A 90 1.96 18.81 -4.64
CA SER A 90 1.90 18.70 -6.10
C SER A 90 0.44 18.60 -6.56
N SER A 91 0.19 18.97 -7.81
CA SER A 91 -1.13 18.90 -8.44
C SER A 91 -1.62 17.45 -8.62
N LEU A 92 -0.73 16.46 -8.53
CA LEU A 92 -1.05 15.03 -8.72
C LEU A 92 -2.04 14.44 -7.70
N LYS A 93 -2.40 15.17 -6.62
CA LYS A 93 -3.41 14.73 -5.63
C LYS A 93 -4.75 14.35 -6.26
N TYR A 94 -5.12 14.92 -7.42
CA TYR A 94 -6.37 14.58 -8.11
C TYR A 94 -6.51 13.08 -8.43
N VAL A 95 -5.37 12.38 -8.58
CA VAL A 95 -5.32 10.94 -8.89
C VAL A 95 -6.06 10.14 -7.82
N PHE A 96 -6.02 10.50 -6.54
CA PHE A 96 -6.69 9.75 -5.47
C PHE A 96 -8.20 9.70 -5.67
N ASN A 97 -8.82 10.86 -5.88
CA ASN A 97 -10.28 10.92 -6.07
C ASN A 97 -10.67 10.24 -7.38
N GLN A 98 -9.90 10.46 -8.44
CA GLN A 98 -10.17 9.82 -9.72
C GLN A 98 -10.10 8.30 -9.61
N THR A 99 -9.04 7.75 -9.01
CA THR A 99 -8.92 6.32 -8.74
C THR A 99 -10.08 5.82 -7.89
N TYR A 100 -10.43 6.52 -6.81
CA TYR A 100 -11.52 6.13 -5.93
C TYR A 100 -12.86 5.99 -6.67
N THR A 101 -13.15 6.91 -7.59
CA THR A 101 -14.40 6.89 -8.38
C THR A 101 -14.44 5.79 -9.44
N LYS A 102 -13.29 5.30 -9.88
CA LYS A 102 -13.19 4.29 -10.94
C LYS A 102 -13.02 2.86 -10.41
N THR A 103 -12.52 2.72 -9.19
CA THR A 103 -12.30 1.41 -8.59
C THR A 103 -13.37 1.06 -7.55
N ALA A 104 -13.70 -0.22 -7.47
CA ALA A 104 -14.52 -0.78 -6.40
C ALA A 104 -13.66 -1.17 -5.19
N TRP A 105 -14.26 -1.77 -4.16
CA TRP A 105 -13.53 -2.22 -2.96
C TRP A 105 -12.69 -3.48 -3.21
N ASP A 106 -13.08 -4.29 -4.18
CA ASP A 106 -12.43 -5.55 -4.60
C ASP A 106 -11.45 -5.34 -5.76
N VAL A 107 -11.08 -4.09 -6.05
CA VAL A 107 -9.99 -3.79 -6.97
C VAL A 107 -8.71 -4.43 -6.41
N GLY A 108 -8.08 -5.30 -7.20
CA GLY A 108 -6.88 -6.02 -6.76
C GLY A 108 -6.76 -7.41 -7.37
N GLY A 109 -7.84 -8.19 -7.36
CA GLY A 109 -7.79 -9.58 -7.83
C GLY A 109 -8.77 -10.46 -7.06
N GLU A 110 -8.34 -11.69 -6.76
CA GLU A 110 -9.17 -12.68 -6.06
C GLU A 110 -8.63 -13.02 -4.66
N CYS A 111 -7.42 -12.58 -4.32
CA CYS A 111 -6.73 -12.94 -3.07
C CYS A 111 -6.73 -11.78 -2.07
N PHE A 112 -6.53 -12.10 -0.80
CA PHE A 112 -6.68 -11.16 0.29
C PHE A 112 -5.50 -10.18 0.39
N ASP A 113 -4.29 -10.59 0.01
CA ASP A 113 -3.15 -9.67 -0.15
C ASP A 113 -3.40 -8.64 -1.25
N ASP A 114 -4.02 -9.03 -2.36
CA ASP A 114 -4.37 -8.11 -3.45
C ASP A 114 -5.20 -6.92 -2.94
N TYR A 115 -6.22 -7.19 -2.11
CA TYR A 115 -7.06 -6.14 -1.51
C TYR A 115 -6.29 -5.34 -0.45
N GLN A 116 -5.38 -5.98 0.29
CA GLN A 116 -4.63 -5.31 1.35
C GLN A 116 -3.59 -4.32 0.83
N HIS A 117 -3.05 -4.50 -0.37
CA HIS A 117 -2.24 -3.47 -1.03
C HIS A 117 -3.05 -2.19 -1.27
N TRP A 118 -4.30 -2.32 -1.71
CA TRP A 118 -5.21 -1.18 -1.86
C TRP A 118 -5.60 -0.56 -0.53
N LEU A 119 -5.83 -1.39 0.50
CA LEU A 119 -6.10 -0.93 1.87
C LEU A 119 -5.00 0.04 2.33
N LEU A 120 -3.72 -0.37 2.25
CA LEU A 120 -2.60 0.48 2.65
C LEU A 120 -2.52 1.78 1.83
N GLY A 121 -2.73 1.68 0.52
CA GLY A 121 -2.81 2.83 -0.38
C GLY A 121 -3.90 3.83 0.04
N TRP A 122 -5.09 3.34 0.42
CA TRP A 122 -6.19 4.21 0.87
C TRP A 122 -5.95 4.88 2.22
N ILE A 123 -5.30 4.19 3.18
CA ILE A 123 -4.87 4.82 4.44
C ILE A 123 -3.89 5.96 4.16
N GLN A 124 -2.89 5.71 3.32
CA GLN A 124 -1.88 6.70 3.02
C GLN A 124 -2.45 7.87 2.22
N ALA A 125 -3.35 7.61 1.26
CA ALA A 125 -4.08 8.65 0.54
C ALA A 125 -4.87 9.55 1.49
N TYR A 126 -5.59 8.98 2.47
CA TYR A 126 -6.31 9.75 3.50
C TYR A 126 -5.39 10.67 4.31
N SER A 127 -4.17 10.23 4.65
CA SER A 127 -3.24 11.09 5.41
C SER A 127 -2.77 12.34 4.65
N VAL A 128 -2.90 12.34 3.31
CA VAL A 128 -2.44 13.43 2.43
C VAL A 128 -3.58 14.26 1.88
N ASP A 129 -4.70 13.63 1.54
CA ASP A 129 -5.95 14.21 1.08
C ASP A 129 -7.07 13.64 1.96
N PRO A 130 -7.50 14.35 3.04
CA PRO A 130 -8.35 13.81 4.10
C PRO A 130 -9.82 13.65 3.71
N ASN A 131 -10.07 13.08 2.52
CA ASN A 131 -11.36 12.58 2.10
C ASN A 131 -11.70 11.31 2.87
N ILE A 132 -12.66 11.42 3.79
CA ILE A 132 -13.05 10.33 4.70
C ILE A 132 -13.45 9.03 3.97
N ASN A 133 -13.87 9.12 2.72
CA ASN A 133 -14.24 7.96 1.91
C ASN A 133 -13.06 7.02 1.65
N TYR A 134 -11.83 7.53 1.55
CA TYR A 134 -10.64 6.68 1.40
C TYR A 134 -10.44 5.84 2.66
N LEU A 135 -10.53 6.48 3.82
CA LEU A 135 -10.38 5.81 5.10
C LEU A 135 -11.50 4.79 5.35
N HIS A 136 -12.75 5.11 4.98
CA HIS A 136 -13.85 4.14 5.03
C HIS A 136 -13.60 2.94 4.12
N ARG A 137 -13.15 3.15 2.87
CA ARG A 137 -12.81 2.05 1.96
C ARG A 137 -11.70 1.16 2.52
N ALA A 138 -10.67 1.74 3.14
CA ALA A 138 -9.63 0.96 3.83
C ALA A 138 -10.22 0.12 4.98
N ALA A 139 -11.10 0.72 5.80
CA ALA A 139 -11.74 0.02 6.91
C ALA A 139 -12.67 -1.11 6.45
N ASP A 140 -13.42 -0.91 5.36
CA ASP A 140 -14.30 -1.93 4.79
C ASP A 140 -13.51 -3.12 4.27
N ILE A 141 -12.40 -2.87 3.55
CA ILE A 141 -11.49 -3.94 3.10
C ILE A 141 -10.92 -4.67 4.31
N TYR A 142 -10.48 -3.95 5.35
CA TYR A 142 -9.95 -4.56 6.57
C TYR A 142 -10.97 -5.48 7.24
N ASP A 143 -12.23 -5.04 7.38
CA ASP A 143 -13.31 -5.84 7.95
C ASP A 143 -13.58 -7.12 7.12
N ILE A 144 -13.46 -7.04 5.80
CA ILE A 144 -13.53 -8.20 4.91
C ILE A 144 -12.40 -9.19 5.20
N ILE A 145 -11.16 -8.73 5.41
CA ILE A 145 -10.03 -9.61 5.77
C ILE A 145 -10.29 -10.29 7.11
N VAL A 146 -10.68 -9.51 8.13
CA VAL A 146 -11.00 -10.04 9.47
C VAL A 146 -12.07 -11.13 9.41
N THR A 147 -13.14 -10.88 8.66
CA THR A 147 -14.33 -11.75 8.66
C THR A 147 -14.19 -12.97 7.77
N ARG A 148 -13.40 -12.90 6.69
CA ARG A 148 -13.32 -13.95 5.67
C ARG A 148 -11.99 -14.66 5.58
N ALA A 149 -10.91 -14.08 6.12
CA ALA A 149 -9.55 -14.59 5.90
C ALA A 149 -8.85 -15.02 7.19
N TRP A 150 -9.18 -14.45 8.36
CA TRP A 150 -8.64 -14.95 9.62
C TRP A 150 -9.18 -16.36 9.90
N ASN A 151 -8.27 -17.34 9.99
CA ASN A 151 -8.63 -18.75 10.16
C ASN A 151 -7.96 -19.32 11.41
N ALA A 152 -8.72 -19.43 12.50
CA ALA A 152 -8.23 -20.00 13.76
C ALA A 152 -8.21 -21.54 13.75
N THR A 153 -8.97 -22.19 12.86
CA THR A 153 -9.07 -23.65 12.81
C THR A 153 -7.84 -24.29 12.15
N LYS A 154 -7.24 -23.60 11.17
CA LYS A 154 -6.00 -24.02 10.51
C LYS A 154 -4.82 -23.24 11.08
N CYS A 155 -3.76 -23.94 11.46
CA CYS A 155 -2.53 -23.32 11.99
C CYS A 155 -2.76 -22.41 13.22
N ARG A 156 -3.88 -22.56 13.94
CA ARG A 156 -4.25 -21.82 15.16
C ARG A 156 -4.37 -20.29 14.99
N GLY A 157 -4.50 -19.78 13.77
CA GLY A 157 -4.60 -18.35 13.50
C GLY A 157 -4.03 -17.95 12.14
N GLY A 158 -3.86 -16.64 11.96
CA GLY A 158 -3.33 -16.02 10.76
C GLY A 158 -4.37 -15.88 9.64
N ILE A 159 -4.01 -15.12 8.63
CA ILE A 159 -4.78 -14.79 7.44
C ILE A 159 -4.48 -15.80 6.34
N ASP A 160 -5.53 -16.43 5.79
CA ASP A 160 -5.45 -17.24 4.57
C ASP A 160 -5.18 -16.33 3.37
N TRP A 161 -4.37 -16.78 2.42
CA TRP A 161 -3.95 -15.99 1.25
C TRP A 161 -5.12 -15.68 0.32
N CYS A 162 -5.94 -16.68 -0.01
CA CYS A 162 -7.05 -16.54 -0.93
C CYS A 162 -8.29 -17.29 -0.41
N PRO A 163 -9.52 -16.89 -0.80
CA PRO A 163 -10.75 -17.55 -0.34
C PRO A 163 -10.85 -19.05 -0.69
N LYS A 164 -10.16 -19.49 -1.76
CA LYS A 164 -10.29 -20.84 -2.34
C LYS A 164 -9.36 -21.88 -1.68
N ASN A 165 -8.42 -21.47 -0.84
CA ASN A 165 -7.49 -22.38 -0.17
C ASN A 165 -7.11 -21.85 1.22
N SER A 166 -6.67 -22.74 2.11
CA SER A 166 -6.20 -22.36 3.45
C SER A 166 -4.68 -22.18 3.50
N TYR A 167 -4.06 -21.76 2.38
CA TYR A 167 -2.63 -21.49 2.37
C TYR A 167 -2.36 -20.16 3.08
N LYS A 168 -1.32 -20.11 3.90
CA LYS A 168 -0.90 -18.91 4.64
C LYS A 168 0.53 -18.58 4.23
N ASN A 169 0.81 -17.31 3.99
CA ASN A 169 2.13 -16.82 3.62
C ASN A 169 2.48 -15.56 4.41
N ALA A 170 3.75 -15.15 4.34
CA ALA A 170 4.24 -13.99 5.08
C ALA A 170 3.56 -12.69 4.60
N ILE A 171 3.50 -12.46 3.29
CA ILE A 171 3.01 -11.18 2.73
C ILE A 171 1.58 -10.84 3.17
N THR A 172 0.64 -11.79 3.11
CA THR A 172 -0.75 -11.54 3.50
C THR A 172 -0.88 -11.17 4.98
N ASN A 173 -0.04 -11.76 5.83
CA ASN A 173 -0.04 -11.56 7.28
C ASN A 173 0.71 -10.28 7.69
N GLU A 174 1.83 -9.97 7.02
CA GLU A 174 2.54 -8.69 7.18
C GLU A 174 1.67 -7.49 6.81
N LEU A 175 0.93 -7.60 5.69
CA LEU A 175 -0.01 -6.56 5.27
C LEU A 175 -1.14 -6.38 6.28
N PHE A 176 -1.65 -7.47 6.86
CA PHE A 176 -2.71 -7.40 7.87
C PHE A 176 -2.20 -6.75 9.16
N LEU A 177 -1.03 -7.17 9.65
CA LEU A 177 -0.39 -6.56 10.81
C LEU A 177 -0.12 -5.06 10.57
N THR A 178 0.43 -4.71 9.41
CA THR A 178 0.76 -3.33 9.04
C THR A 178 -0.49 -2.45 8.96
N SER A 179 -1.53 -2.94 8.30
CA SER A 179 -2.80 -2.20 8.17
C SER A 179 -3.51 -2.04 9.51
N SER A 180 -3.46 -3.06 10.39
CA SER A 180 -3.96 -2.99 11.76
C SER A 180 -3.31 -1.83 12.51
N MET A 181 -1.98 -1.75 12.50
CA MET A 181 -1.25 -0.67 13.18
C MET A 181 -1.55 0.70 12.57
N ARG A 182 -1.65 0.80 11.24
CA ARG A 182 -1.92 2.06 10.54
C ARG A 182 -3.37 2.56 10.71
N LEU A 183 -4.33 1.67 10.90
CA LEU A 183 -5.74 2.05 11.17
C LEU A 183 -6.00 2.41 12.63
N HIS A 184 -5.18 1.94 13.57
CA HIS A 184 -5.38 2.16 15.00
C HIS A 184 -5.62 3.62 15.40
N PRO A 185 -4.85 4.62 14.92
CA PRO A 185 -5.11 6.03 15.23
C PRO A 185 -6.49 6.53 14.80
N TYR A 186 -7.15 5.84 13.88
CA TYR A 186 -8.43 6.22 13.29
C TYR A 186 -9.63 5.41 13.82
N ALA A 187 -9.43 4.54 14.82
CA ALA A 187 -10.46 3.63 15.32
C ALA A 187 -11.78 4.34 15.68
N THR A 188 -11.70 5.39 16.48
CA THR A 188 -12.87 6.17 16.91
C THR A 188 -13.55 6.87 15.74
N LEU A 189 -12.77 7.43 14.81
CA LEU A 189 -13.29 8.09 13.61
C LEU A 189 -14.07 7.09 12.73
N LEU A 190 -13.59 5.86 12.66
CA LEU A 190 -14.23 4.73 11.97
C LEU A 190 -15.34 4.05 12.78
N ARG A 191 -15.75 4.63 13.93
CA ARG A 191 -16.80 4.10 14.81
C ARG A 191 -16.50 2.68 15.33
N LYS A 192 -15.22 2.35 15.50
CA LYS A 192 -14.75 1.13 16.17
C LYS A 192 -14.35 1.45 17.61
N PRO A 193 -14.34 0.46 18.52
CA PRO A 193 -13.67 0.62 19.82
C PRO A 193 -12.22 1.10 19.65
N PRO A 194 -11.70 2.00 20.50
CA PRO A 194 -10.33 2.50 20.36
C PRO A 194 -9.25 1.42 20.28
N SER A 195 -9.47 0.28 20.93
CA SER A 195 -8.55 -0.87 20.90
C SER A 195 -8.70 -1.77 19.68
N TYR A 196 -9.76 -1.66 18.88
CA TYR A 196 -10.14 -2.66 17.87
C TYR A 196 -8.99 -3.10 16.97
N TYR A 197 -8.33 -2.15 16.32
CA TYR A 197 -7.22 -2.45 15.41
C TYR A 197 -5.94 -2.87 16.16
N LEU A 198 -5.71 -2.33 17.37
CA LEU A 198 -4.56 -2.73 18.20
C LEU A 198 -4.70 -4.17 18.69
N ASP A 199 -5.90 -4.57 19.11
CA ASP A 199 -6.20 -5.93 19.55
C ASP A 199 -5.97 -6.94 18.42
N TRP A 200 -6.36 -6.58 17.18
CA TRP A 200 -6.04 -7.38 16.00
C TRP A 200 -4.55 -7.41 15.66
N ALA A 201 -3.85 -6.27 15.75
CA ALA A 201 -2.41 -6.22 15.53
C ALA A 201 -1.65 -7.14 16.51
N LEU A 202 -2.01 -7.09 17.79
CA LEU A 202 -1.40 -7.95 18.82
C LEU A 202 -1.74 -9.42 18.59
N LYS A 203 -2.99 -9.72 18.22
CA LYS A 203 -3.43 -11.08 17.90
C LYS A 203 -2.70 -11.67 16.70
N GLU A 204 -2.50 -10.88 15.64
CA GLU A 204 -1.70 -11.25 14.47
C GLU A 204 -0.24 -11.44 14.85
N TRP A 205 0.38 -10.46 15.54
CA TRP A 205 1.77 -10.54 15.98
C TRP A 205 2.06 -11.81 16.79
N HIS A 206 1.22 -12.12 17.77
CA HIS A 206 1.38 -13.32 18.60
C HIS A 206 1.30 -14.62 17.80
N TRP A 207 0.49 -14.66 16.74
CA TRP A 207 0.48 -15.80 15.84
C TRP A 207 1.74 -15.81 14.97
N PHE A 208 2.07 -14.66 14.36
CA PHE A 208 3.10 -14.55 13.34
C PHE A 208 4.51 -14.77 13.89
N GLU A 209 4.81 -14.30 15.10
CA GLU A 209 6.11 -14.51 15.79
C GLU A 209 6.38 -15.99 16.15
N GLN A 210 5.32 -16.82 16.17
CA GLN A 210 5.43 -18.26 16.44
C GLN A 210 5.57 -19.07 15.14
N THR A 211 5.50 -18.42 13.99
CA THR A 211 5.76 -19.03 12.68
C THR A 211 7.24 -18.97 12.36
N THR A 212 7.68 -19.70 11.33
CA THR A 212 9.04 -19.59 10.79
C THR A 212 9.11 -18.62 9.61
N MET A 213 8.16 -17.68 9.51
CA MET A 213 8.07 -16.71 8.42
C MET A 213 8.77 -15.38 8.75
N ILE A 214 9.23 -15.19 10.00
CA ILE A 214 10.02 -14.04 10.48
C ILE A 214 11.37 -14.54 11.02
#